data_AF-A0A362XAI3-F1
#
_entry.id   AF-A0A362XAI3-F1
#
_cell.length_a   1.000
_cell.length_b   1.000
_cell.length_c   1.000
_cell.angle_alpha   90.00
_cell.angle_beta   90.00
_cell.angle_gamma   90.00
#
_symmetry.space_group_name_H-M   'P 1'
#
loop_
_entity.id
_entity.type
_entity.pdbx_description
1 polymer ?
#
loop_
_entity_poly.entity_id
_entity_poly.type
_entity_poly.pdbx_seq_one_letter_code
_entity_poly.pdbx_strand_id
1 'polypeptide(L)'
;MASKQHQLGYQQRNELITHVLSGYKNDEKLLIKKKEWEDIVMEQRVVQWLYDMMRDRLDVYGYFENPEEIETILKMLIKKAERMEMFEKANILNHWRLKLIKA
;
A
#
# COMPACT_ATOMS: atom_id res chain seq x y z
N MET A 1 1.37 -17.92 11.86
CA MET A 1 1.28 -16.49 12.21
C MET A 1 0.32 -15.82 11.23
N ALA A 2 -0.76 -15.18 11.69
CA ALA A 2 -1.67 -14.46 10.79
C ALA A 2 -0.97 -13.21 10.23
N SER A 3 -1.12 -12.93 8.93
CA SER A 3 -0.53 -11.73 8.31
C SER A 3 -1.00 -10.46 9.04
N LYS A 4 -0.15 -9.43 9.08
CA LYS A 4 -0.44 -8.13 9.74
C LYS A 4 -1.78 -7.53 9.30
N GLN A 5 -2.15 -7.71 8.03
CA GLN A 5 -3.45 -7.35 7.47
C GLN A 5 -4.62 -8.08 8.16
N HIS A 6 -4.52 -9.40 8.36
CA HIS A 6 -5.56 -10.15 9.06
C HIS A 6 -5.70 -9.70 10.51
N GLN A 7 -4.58 -9.44 11.19
CA GLN A 7 -4.59 -8.95 12.57
C GLN A 7 -5.29 -7.59 12.68
N LEU A 8 -4.97 -6.63 11.81
CA LEU A 8 -5.65 -5.33 11.78
C LEU A 8 -7.12 -5.44 11.39
N GLY A 9 -7.47 -6.32 10.44
CA GLY A 9 -8.86 -6.57 10.06
C GLY A 9 -9.69 -7.14 11.22
N TYR A 10 -9.12 -8.04 12.02
CA TYR A 10 -9.75 -8.53 13.25
C TYR A 10 -9.93 -7.41 14.28
N GLN A 11 -8.94 -6.53 14.46
CA GLN A 11 -9.04 -5.38 15.37
C GLN A 11 -10.13 -4.40 14.94
N GLN A 12 -10.20 -4.05 13.65
CA GLN A 12 -11.25 -3.20 13.11
C GLN A 12 -12.63 -3.81 13.32
N ARG A 13 -12.80 -5.12 13.04
CA ARG A 13 -14.06 -5.83 13.25
C ARG A 13 -14.48 -5.81 14.72
N ASN A 14 -13.55 -6.04 15.64
CA ASN A 14 -13.83 -6.01 17.07
C ASN A 14 -14.22 -4.60 17.55
N GLU A 15 -13.59 -3.56 17.02
CA GLU A 15 -13.95 -2.17 17.34
C GLU A 15 -15.35 -1.83 16.80
N LEU A 16 -15.69 -2.29 15.60
CA LEU A 16 -17.03 -2.13 15.02
C LEU A 16 -18.10 -2.81 15.87
N ILE A 17 -17.85 -4.06 16.28
CA ILE A 17 -18.76 -4.80 17.17
C ILE A 17 -18.94 -4.05 18.49
N THR A 18 -17.84 -3.57 19.09
CA THR A 18 -17.87 -2.80 20.34
C THR A 18 -18.64 -1.50 20.18
N HIS A 19 -18.43 -0.77 19.08
CA HIS A 19 -19.13 0.47 18.77
C HIS A 19 -20.65 0.25 18.64
N VAL A 20 -21.07 -0.80 17.92
CA VAL A 20 -22.48 -1.12 17.71
C VAL A 20 -23.16 -1.62 19.00
N LEU A 21 -22.47 -2.42 19.81
CA LEU A 21 -23.07 -3.05 20.99
C LEU A 21 -22.98 -2.21 22.28
N SER A 22 -21.99 -1.32 22.41
CA SER A 22 -21.79 -0.56 23.65
C SER A 22 -22.72 0.65 23.81
N GLY A 23 -23.45 1.03 22.75
CA GLY A 23 -24.21 2.29 22.71
C GLY A 23 -23.33 3.55 22.83
N TYR A 24 -22.01 3.38 22.95
CA TYR A 24 -21.03 4.43 23.16
C TYR A 24 -20.42 4.80 21.80
N LYS A 25 -20.73 6.01 21.32
CA LYS A 25 -20.24 6.52 20.04
C LYS A 25 -18.77 6.91 20.14
N ASN A 26 -17.87 5.95 20.09
CA ASN A 26 -16.44 6.23 19.86
C ASN A 26 -16.12 6.06 18.37
N ASP A 27 -16.67 6.98 17.56
CA ASP A 27 -16.50 7.02 16.10
C ASP A 27 -15.02 7.20 15.71
N GLU A 28 -14.27 7.96 16.50
CA GLU A 28 -12.87 8.29 16.24
C GLU A 28 -11.97 7.05 16.27
N LYS A 29 -12.13 6.20 17.29
CA LYS A 29 -11.34 4.97 17.42
C LYS A 29 -11.65 3.94 16.32
N LEU A 30 -12.92 3.85 15.90
CA LEU A 30 -13.34 3.01 14.78
C LEU A 30 -12.74 3.52 13.45
N LEU A 31 -12.76 4.83 13.23
CA LEU A 31 -12.18 5.47 12.04
C LEU A 31 -10.66 5.27 11.96
N ILE A 32 -9.95 5.40 13.08
CA ILE A 32 -8.51 5.14 13.16
C ILE A 32 -8.20 3.69 12.76
N LYS A 33 -8.91 2.71 13.33
CA LYS A 33 -8.69 1.29 13.03
C LYS A 33 -9.06 0.90 11.60
N LYS A 34 -10.09 1.54 11.04
CA LYS A 34 -10.43 1.42 9.63
C LYS A 34 -9.29 1.96 8.75
N LYS A 35 -8.80 3.16 9.04
CA LYS A 35 -7.71 3.78 8.27
C LYS A 35 -6.43 2.93 8.31
N GLU A 36 -6.01 2.46 9.49
CA GLU A 36 -4.84 1.59 9.64
C GLU A 36 -4.94 0.32 8.78
N TRP A 37 -6.12 -0.29 8.67
CA TRP A 37 -6.34 -1.46 7.83
C TRP A 37 -6.31 -1.11 6.34
N GLU A 38 -6.97 -0.01 5.95
CA GLU A 38 -7.00 0.48 4.57
C GLU A 38 -5.59 0.83 4.06
N ASP A 39 -4.75 1.44 4.89
CA ASP A 39 -3.37 1.79 4.56
C ASP A 39 -2.53 0.54 4.25
N ILE A 40 -2.64 -0.52 5.06
CA ILE A 40 -1.93 -1.79 4.80
C ILE A 40 -2.45 -2.48 3.55
N VAL A 41 -3.77 -2.48 3.32
CA VAL A 41 -4.35 -3.05 2.09
C VAL A 41 -3.86 -2.28 0.87
N MET A 42 -3.77 -0.96 0.96
CA MET A 42 -3.24 -0.11 -0.11
C MET A 42 -1.76 -0.42 -0.38
N GLU A 43 -0.94 -0.51 0.66
CA GLU A 43 0.47 -0.86 0.54
C GLU A 43 0.65 -2.21 -0.16
N GLN A 44 -0.08 -3.25 0.26
CA GLN A 44 -0.03 -4.56 -0.38
C GLN A 44 -0.42 -4.52 -1.86
N ARG A 45 -1.46 -3.75 -2.23
CA ARG A 45 -1.87 -3.59 -3.63
C ARG A 45 -0.80 -2.91 -4.47
N VAL A 46 -0.15 -1.88 -3.92
CA VAL A 46 0.97 -1.20 -4.61
C VAL A 46 2.14 -2.17 -4.78
N VAL A 47 2.50 -2.93 -3.74
CA VAL A 47 3.58 -3.93 -3.81
C VAL A 47 3.26 -5.02 -4.83
N GLN A 48 2.04 -5.55 -4.85
CA GLN A 48 1.62 -6.56 -5.82
C GLN A 48 1.71 -6.00 -7.24
N TRP A 49 1.21 -4.78 -7.47
CA TRP A 49 1.30 -4.13 -8.76
C TRP A 49 2.75 -3.91 -9.21
N LEU A 50 3.63 -3.49 -8.30
CA LEU A 50 5.07 -3.37 -8.58
C LEU A 50 5.69 -4.72 -8.94
N TYR A 51 5.34 -5.77 -8.20
CA TYR A 51 5.81 -7.12 -8.46
C TYR A 51 5.36 -7.63 -9.83
N ASP A 52 4.09 -7.45 -10.18
CA ASP A 52 3.56 -7.85 -11.49
C ASP A 52 4.25 -7.08 -12.63
N MET A 53 4.39 -5.76 -12.47
CA MET A 53 5.09 -4.91 -13.45
C MET A 53 6.56 -5.32 -13.62
N MET A 54 7.24 -5.66 -12.52
CA MET A 54 8.60 -6.16 -12.55
C MET A 54 8.68 -7.53 -13.24
N ARG A 55 7.82 -8.47 -12.86
CA ARG A 55 7.77 -9.83 -13.42
C ARG A 55 7.58 -9.80 -14.93
N ASP A 56 6.68 -8.95 -15.41
CA ASP A 56 6.38 -8.82 -16.85
C ASP A 56 7.53 -8.17 -17.65
N ARG A 57 8.54 -7.62 -16.97
CA ARG A 57 9.75 -6.98 -17.53
C ARG A 57 11.04 -7.76 -17.24
N LEU A 58 10.92 -8.97 -16.70
CA LEU A 58 12.05 -9.90 -16.57
C LEU A 58 12.32 -10.55 -17.92
N ASP A 59 13.59 -10.63 -18.28
CA ASP A 59 14.03 -11.46 -19.41
C ASP A 59 13.98 -12.95 -19.06
N VAL A 60 14.28 -13.80 -20.05
CA VAL A 60 14.32 -15.27 -19.91
C VAL A 60 15.32 -15.78 -18.87
N TYR A 61 16.26 -14.93 -18.44
CA TYR A 61 17.31 -15.23 -17.47
C TYR A 61 17.05 -14.59 -16.09
N GLY A 62 15.94 -13.86 -15.93
CA GLY A 62 15.57 -13.18 -14.69
C GLY A 62 16.27 -11.84 -14.47
N TYR A 63 16.85 -11.24 -15.50
CA TYR A 63 17.37 -9.87 -15.47
C TYR A 63 16.29 -8.87 -15.88
N PHE A 64 16.37 -7.66 -15.31
CA PHE A 64 15.55 -6.53 -15.75
C PHE A 64 16.17 -5.93 -17.00
N GLU A 65 15.49 -6.08 -18.14
CA GLU A 65 15.97 -5.56 -19.44
C GLU A 65 16.13 -4.03 -19.44
N ASN A 66 15.36 -3.31 -18.61
CA ASN A 66 15.42 -1.84 -18.58
C ASN A 66 15.01 -1.24 -17.21
N PRO A 67 15.91 -1.24 -16.20
CA PRO A 67 15.60 -0.70 -14.87
C PRO A 67 15.31 0.81 -14.86
N GLU A 68 15.89 1.57 -15.80
CA GLU A 68 15.67 3.01 -15.94
C GLU A 68 14.24 3.35 -16.37
N GLU A 69 13.63 2.48 -17.18
CA GLU A 69 12.23 2.64 -17.60
C GLU A 69 11.28 2.44 -16.42
N ILE A 70 11.55 1.46 -15.56
CA ILE A 70 10.79 1.21 -14.33
C ILE A 70 10.90 2.43 -13.38
N GLU A 71 12.10 2.98 -13.20
CA GLU A 71 12.28 4.21 -12.42
C GLU A 71 11.48 5.37 -13.00
N THR A 72 11.46 5.52 -14.32
CA THR A 72 10.73 6.59 -15.00
C THR A 72 9.22 6.46 -14.80
N ILE A 73 8.67 5.25 -14.95
CA ILE A 73 7.26 4.95 -14.69
C ILE A 73 6.90 5.29 -13.24
N LEU A 74 7.75 4.90 -12.28
CA LEU A 74 7.55 5.22 -10.86
C LEU A 74 7.53 6.73 -10.61
N LYS A 75 8.49 7.49 -11.17
CA LYS A 75 8.53 8.96 -11.08
C LYS A 75 7.26 9.60 -11.68
N MET A 76 6.78 9.09 -12.82
CA MET A 76 5.56 9.59 -13.45
C MET A 76 4.32 9.36 -12.58
N LEU A 77 4.20 8.18 -11.99
CA LEU A 77 3.07 7.82 -11.13
C LEU A 77 3.07 8.60 -9.82
N ILE A 78 4.24 8.82 -9.21
CA ILE A 78 4.38 9.69 -8.03
C ILE A 78 3.88 11.10 -8.35
N LYS A 79 4.38 11.71 -9.43
CA LYS A 79 3.93 13.05 -9.87
C LYS A 79 2.44 13.10 -10.22
N LYS A 80 1.86 12.01 -10.70
CA LYS A 80 0.42 11.93 -10.97
C LYS A 80 -0.37 11.86 -9.67
N ALA A 81 0.08 11.04 -8.71
CA ALA A 81 -0.55 10.92 -7.41
C ALA A 81 -0.50 12.26 -6.63
N GLU A 82 0.63 12.97 -6.64
CA GLU A 82 0.77 14.30 -6.04
C GLU A 82 -0.20 15.32 -6.65
N ARG A 83 -0.31 15.36 -7.99
CA ARG A 83 -1.25 16.25 -8.69
C ARG A 83 -2.72 15.95 -8.38
N MET A 84 -3.03 14.71 -8.02
CA MET A 84 -4.37 14.27 -7.64
C MET A 84 -4.60 14.32 -6.12
N GLU A 85 -3.68 14.94 -5.37
CA GLU A 85 -3.71 15.02 -3.89
C GLU A 85 -3.75 13.65 -3.20
N MET A 86 -3.33 12.58 -3.88
CA MET A 86 -3.23 11.23 -3.35
C MET A 86 -1.88 11.00 -2.67
N PHE A 87 -1.55 11.83 -1.68
CA PHE A 87 -0.22 11.87 -1.05
C PHE A 87 0.21 10.55 -0.40
N GLU A 88 -0.73 9.79 0.17
CA GLU A 88 -0.44 8.45 0.74
C GLU A 88 0.08 7.49 -0.33
N LYS A 89 -0.53 7.47 -1.51
CA LYS A 89 -0.07 6.65 -2.66
C LYS A 89 1.28 7.13 -3.17
N ALA A 90 1.48 8.45 -3.26
CA ALA A 90 2.77 9.01 -3.66
C ALA A 90 3.90 8.60 -2.71
N ASN A 91 3.65 8.62 -1.40
CA ASN A 91 4.60 8.22 -0.37
C ASN A 91 4.96 6.73 -0.45
N ILE A 92 3.96 5.84 -0.60
CA ILE A 92 4.20 4.40 -0.76
C ILE A 92 5.02 4.14 -2.03
N LEU A 93 4.65 4.74 -3.16
CA LEU A 93 5.39 4.60 -4.42
C LEU A 93 6.83 5.10 -4.29
N ASN A 94 7.05 6.23 -3.64
CA ASN A 94 8.40 6.79 -3.46
C ASN A 94 9.25 5.94 -2.48
N HIS A 95 8.65 5.38 -1.42
CA HIS A 95 9.33 4.43 -0.53
C HIS A 95 9.90 3.24 -1.30
N TRP A 96 9.09 2.62 -2.16
CA TRP A 96 9.51 1.48 -2.96
C TRP A 96 10.48 1.86 -4.07
N ARG A 97 10.29 3.00 -4.73
CA ARG A 97 11.25 3.55 -5.70
C ARG A 97 12.66 3.67 -5.09
N LEU A 98 12.77 4.22 -3.89
CA LEU A 98 14.06 4.38 -3.20
C LEU A 98 14.72 3.05 -2.83
N LYS A 99 13.92 2.02 -2.49
CA LYS A 99 14.43 0.67 -2.21
C LYS A 99 14.97 -0.01 -3.47
N LEU A 100 14.30 0.18 -4.61
CA LEU A 100 14.68 -0.44 -5.89
C LEU A 100 15.94 0.20 -6.50
N ILE A 101 16.15 1.50 -6.34
CA ILE A 101 17.32 2.22 -6.90
C ILE A 101 18.59 2.06 -6.04
N LYS A 102 18.45 1.72 -4.75
CA LYS A 102 19.58 1.51 -3.83
C LYS A 102 20.08 0.05 -3.78
N ALA A 103 19.48 -0.87 -4.53
CA ALA A 103 19.90 -2.26 -4.64
C ALA A 103 20.97 -2.41 -5.73
#